data_AF-A0A1C0BS81-F1
#
_entry.id   AF-A0A1C0BS81-F1
#
_cell.length_a   1.000
_cell.length_b   1.000
_cell.length_c   1.000
_cell.angle_alpha   90.00
_cell.angle_beta   90.00
_cell.angle_gamma   90.00
#
_symmetry.space_group_name_H-M   'P 1'
#
loop_
_entity.id
_entity.type
_entity.pdbx_description
1 polymer ?
#
loop_
_entity_poly.entity_id
_entity_poly.type
_entity_poly.pdbx_seq_one_letter_code
_entity_poly.pdbx_strand_id
1 'polypeptide(L)'
;MKPIKYQTYKRGQIVSVDFGKGVGNELSGIHFAIVLTKKDSNFNGVLTVIPLSSKSKRYYLPLKNMIFALVYSGTEEYLKRVARDFNRGIALKSQLLGVTDKLQENLDFYHSKIKQSYALIQNITTISKFRIKPFINEYDPLFHLLAPPLHMNKIDDEIKKYFTF
;
A
#
# COMPACT_ATOMS: atom_id res chain seq x y z
N MET A 1 -21.72 14.64 20.95
CA MET A 1 -20.47 14.01 20.47
C MET A 1 -20.32 14.32 18.98
N LYS A 2 -19.19 14.90 18.51
CA LYS A 2 -18.97 15.08 17.07
C LYS A 2 -18.67 13.71 16.42
N PRO A 3 -19.26 13.38 15.26
CA PRO A 3 -18.96 12.13 14.59
C PRO A 3 -17.50 12.10 14.15
N ILE A 4 -16.80 11.00 14.46
CA ILE A 4 -15.42 10.77 14.03
C ILE A 4 -15.45 10.60 12.50
N LYS A 5 -14.66 11.42 11.80
CA LYS A 5 -14.44 11.28 10.36
C LYS A 5 -13.18 10.45 10.10
N TYR A 6 -13.31 9.44 9.25
CA TYR A 6 -12.22 8.57 8.85
C TYR A 6 -11.65 8.97 7.48
N GLN A 7 -10.37 8.68 7.28
CA GLN A 7 -9.77 8.71 5.95
C GLN A 7 -10.51 7.74 5.01
N THR A 8 -10.73 8.16 3.76
CA THR A 8 -11.34 7.33 2.72
C THR A 8 -10.27 6.63 1.89
N TYR A 9 -10.51 5.37 1.54
CA TYR A 9 -9.60 4.57 0.74
C TYR A 9 -10.27 4.06 -0.53
N LYS A 10 -9.49 3.97 -1.60
CA LYS A 10 -9.96 3.43 -2.89
C LYS A 10 -9.68 1.92 -2.96
N ARG A 11 -10.54 1.20 -3.67
CA ARG A 11 -10.26 -0.19 -4.04
C ARG A 11 -8.93 -0.26 -4.81
N GLY A 12 -8.09 -1.24 -4.45
CA GLY A 12 -6.76 -1.41 -5.02
C GLY A 12 -5.67 -0.60 -4.33
N GLN A 13 -6.02 0.29 -3.39
CA GLN A 13 -5.02 1.07 -2.66
C GLN A 13 -4.17 0.18 -1.74
N ILE A 14 -2.86 0.42 -1.74
CA ILE A 14 -1.90 -0.30 -0.90
C ILE A 14 -1.76 0.43 0.43
N VAL A 15 -1.88 -0.29 1.54
CA VAL A 15 -1.79 0.24 2.90
C VAL A 15 -0.89 -0.64 3.76
N SER A 16 -0.21 -0.04 4.74
CA SER A 16 0.51 -0.77 5.80
C SER A 16 -0.43 -0.95 6.99
N VAL A 17 -0.62 -2.19 7.44
CA VAL A 17 -1.64 -2.56 8.42
C VAL A 17 -1.02 -3.37 9.54
N ASP A 18 -1.40 -3.05 10.78
CA ASP A 18 -1.13 -3.86 11.95
C ASP A 18 -2.28 -4.85 12.22
N PHE A 19 -2.06 -6.11 11.84
CA PHE A 19 -3.01 -7.20 12.07
C PHE A 19 -3.05 -7.63 13.55
N GLY A 20 -2.18 -7.07 14.40
CA GLY A 20 -2.10 -7.40 15.82
C GLY A 20 -1.57 -8.81 16.06
N LYS A 21 -1.94 -9.39 17.19
CA LYS A 21 -1.61 -10.78 17.53
C LYS A 21 -2.78 -11.67 17.15
N GLY A 22 -2.62 -12.42 16.06
CA GLY A 22 -3.57 -13.43 15.62
C GLY A 22 -3.50 -14.70 16.48
N VAL A 23 -4.56 -15.49 16.40
CA VAL A 23 -4.66 -16.80 17.07
C VAL A 23 -4.21 -17.91 16.12
N GLY A 24 -3.35 -18.82 16.60
CA GLY A 24 -2.88 -19.96 15.82
C GLY A 24 -2.15 -19.55 14.53
N ASN A 25 -2.72 -19.91 13.38
CA ASN A 25 -2.15 -19.65 12.05
C ASN A 25 -2.67 -18.35 11.41
N GLU A 26 -3.39 -17.51 12.14
CA GLU A 26 -3.81 -16.20 11.68
C GLU A 26 -2.62 -15.28 11.39
N LEU A 27 -2.80 -14.41 10.39
CA LEU A 27 -1.79 -13.40 10.08
C LEU A 27 -1.64 -12.45 11.27
N SER A 28 -0.40 -12.19 11.65
CA SER A 28 -0.04 -11.35 12.80
C SER A 28 1.03 -10.35 12.45
N GLY A 29 1.05 -9.21 13.14
CA GLY A 29 2.04 -8.16 12.98
C GLY A 29 1.76 -7.20 11.82
N ILE A 30 2.78 -6.42 11.46
CA ILE A 30 2.68 -5.36 10.45
C ILE A 30 2.93 -5.95 9.06
N HIS A 31 1.94 -5.81 8.20
CA HIS A 31 1.98 -6.28 6.82
C HIS A 31 1.38 -5.25 5.86
N PHE A 32 1.84 -5.25 4.61
CA PHE A 32 1.12 -4.55 3.55
C PHE A 32 -0.17 -5.27 3.21
N ALA A 33 -1.18 -4.53 2.78
CA ALA A 33 -2.45 -5.05 2.33
C ALA A 33 -3.01 -4.21 1.17
N ILE A 34 -3.86 -4.82 0.35
CA ILE A 34 -4.60 -4.13 -0.72
C ILE A 34 -6.05 -3.99 -0.29
N VAL A 35 -6.60 -2.78 -0.42
CA VAL A 35 -8.00 -2.51 -0.10
C VAL A 35 -8.93 -3.17 -1.12
N LEU A 36 -9.87 -3.99 -0.65
CA LEU A 36 -10.89 -4.65 -1.48
C LEU A 36 -12.23 -3.93 -1.47
N THR A 37 -12.54 -3.17 -0.41
CA THR A 37 -13.78 -2.39 -0.29
C THR A 37 -13.98 -1.49 -1.52
N LYS A 38 -15.08 -1.72 -2.24
CA LYS A 38 -15.37 -1.01 -3.52
C LYS A 38 -15.80 0.44 -3.30
N LYS A 39 -16.64 0.69 -2.30
CA LYS A 39 -17.18 2.01 -1.96
C LYS A 39 -16.92 2.26 -0.48
N ASP A 40 -16.01 3.17 -0.18
CA ASP A 40 -15.70 3.58 1.18
C ASP A 40 -16.25 4.99 1.46
N SER A 41 -16.53 5.28 2.73
CA SER A 41 -17.00 6.60 3.18
C SER A 41 -16.21 7.08 4.40
N ASN A 42 -16.25 8.39 4.64
CA ASN A 42 -15.60 9.00 5.80
C ASN A 42 -16.34 8.73 7.12
N PHE A 43 -17.47 8.04 7.10
CA PHE A 43 -18.20 7.59 8.30
C PHE A 43 -18.02 6.08 8.56
N ASN A 44 -17.43 5.36 7.62
CA ASN A 44 -17.11 3.94 7.77
C ASN A 44 -15.77 3.79 8.49
N GLY A 45 -15.77 3.15 9.66
CA GLY A 45 -14.58 2.92 10.48
C GLY A 45 -13.78 1.66 10.13
N VAL A 46 -14.23 0.85 9.17
CA VAL A 46 -13.61 -0.43 8.80
C VAL A 46 -13.34 -0.54 7.30
N LEU A 47 -12.41 -1.41 6.91
CA LEU A 47 -12.11 -1.77 5.53
C LEU A 47 -11.90 -3.26 5.39
N THR A 48 -12.34 -3.83 4.28
CA THR A 48 -11.97 -5.18 3.88
C THR A 48 -10.70 -5.10 3.03
N VAL A 49 -9.69 -5.87 3.42
CA VAL A 49 -8.36 -5.87 2.81
C VAL A 49 -7.90 -7.30 2.51
N ILE A 50 -7.04 -7.43 1.51
CA ILE A 50 -6.25 -8.65 1.27
C ILE A 50 -4.81 -8.42 1.73
N PRO A 51 -4.32 -9.18 2.71
CA PRO A 51 -2.95 -9.05 3.16
C PRO A 51 -1.93 -9.55 2.14
N LEU A 52 -0.72 -9.00 2.22
CA LEU A 52 0.41 -9.35 1.39
C LEU A 52 1.54 -9.96 2.23
N SER A 53 2.24 -10.92 1.63
CA SER A 53 3.42 -11.57 2.19
C SER A 53 4.59 -11.44 1.23
N SER A 54 5.80 -11.33 1.78
CA SER A 54 7.05 -11.48 1.03
C SER A 54 7.47 -12.93 0.83
N LYS A 55 6.85 -13.87 1.56
CA LYS A 55 7.13 -15.31 1.50
C LYS A 55 6.25 -16.00 0.47
N SER A 56 6.87 -16.81 -0.38
CA SER A 56 6.20 -17.69 -1.32
C SER A 56 5.59 -18.91 -0.62
N LYS A 57 4.37 -19.27 -0.97
CA LYS A 57 3.75 -20.56 -0.66
C LYS A 57 2.88 -21.01 -1.83
N ARG A 58 2.65 -22.33 -1.93
CA ARG A 58 1.92 -22.96 -3.05
C ARG A 58 0.54 -22.33 -3.32
N TYR A 59 -0.15 -21.91 -2.27
CA TYR A 59 -1.53 -21.40 -2.32
C TYR A 59 -1.62 -19.87 -2.20
N TYR A 60 -0.48 -19.16 -2.28
CA TYR A 60 -0.48 -17.69 -2.34
C TYR A 60 -0.41 -17.22 -3.79
N LEU A 61 -1.15 -16.16 -4.12
CA LEU A 61 -1.18 -15.59 -5.46
C LEU A 61 0.09 -14.74 -5.69
N PRO A 62 0.98 -15.09 -6.63
CA PRO A 62 2.15 -14.28 -6.91
C PRO A 62 1.76 -12.96 -7.58
N LEU A 63 2.13 -11.84 -6.95
CA LEU A 63 2.02 -10.48 -7.51
C LEU A 63 3.37 -9.96 -8.04
N LYS A 64 4.38 -10.83 -8.11
CA LYS A 64 5.75 -10.50 -8.56
C LYS A 64 6.29 -9.28 -7.80
N ASN A 65 6.92 -8.34 -8.51
CA ASN A 65 7.48 -7.10 -8.00
C ASN A 65 6.51 -5.91 -8.09
N MET A 66 5.18 -6.15 -8.12
CA MET A 66 4.18 -5.10 -8.34
C MET A 66 4.35 -3.89 -7.42
N ILE A 67 4.46 -4.10 -6.10
CA ILE A 67 4.55 -2.98 -5.16
C ILE A 67 5.85 -2.20 -5.38
N PHE A 68 6.98 -2.89 -5.59
CA PHE A 68 8.25 -2.26 -5.87
C PHE A 68 8.18 -1.38 -7.14
N ALA A 69 7.60 -1.91 -8.22
CA ALA A 69 7.42 -1.16 -9.46
C ALA A 69 6.57 0.11 -9.26
N LEU A 70 5.49 0.01 -8.47
CA LEU A 70 4.61 1.15 -8.14
C LEU A 70 5.32 2.20 -7.31
N VAL A 71 6.05 1.78 -6.26
CA VAL A 71 6.84 2.67 -5.40
C VAL A 71 7.87 3.42 -6.22
N TYR A 72 8.61 2.69 -7.07
CA TYR A 72 9.63 3.28 -7.95
C TYR A 72 9.01 4.30 -8.91
N SER A 73 7.94 3.92 -9.62
CA SER A 73 7.29 4.83 -10.57
C SER A 73 6.70 6.07 -9.91
N GLY A 74 6.13 5.93 -8.70
CA GLY A 74 5.56 7.06 -7.96
C GLY A 74 6.64 8.04 -7.50
N THR A 75 7.78 7.51 -7.05
CA THR A 75 8.93 8.33 -6.62
C THR A 75 9.54 9.09 -7.81
N GLU A 76 9.72 8.42 -8.95
CA GLU A 76 10.17 9.05 -10.20
C GLU A 76 9.23 10.17 -10.68
N GLU A 77 7.91 9.96 -10.62
CA GLU A 77 6.95 11.00 -10.99
C GLU A 77 7.04 12.21 -10.05
N TYR A 78 7.20 11.97 -8.75
CA TYR A 78 7.36 13.02 -7.76
C TYR A 78 8.64 13.84 -7.99
N LEU A 79 9.78 13.18 -8.21
CA LEU A 79 11.04 13.84 -8.54
C LEU A 79 10.91 14.72 -9.79
N LYS A 80 10.24 14.23 -10.84
CA LYS A 80 9.98 15.02 -12.06
C LYS A 80 9.07 16.23 -11.83
N ARG A 81 8.16 16.18 -10.86
CA ARG A 81 7.35 17.34 -10.47
C ARG A 81 8.21 18.37 -9.76
N VAL A 82 8.97 17.95 -8.74
CA VAL A 82 9.88 18.82 -7.97
C VAL A 82 10.92 19.49 -8.88
N ALA A 83 11.53 18.74 -9.80
CA ALA A 83 12.51 19.29 -10.75
C ALA A 83 11.89 20.34 -11.70
N ARG A 84 10.62 20.15 -12.12
CA ARG A 84 9.91 21.15 -12.95
C ARG A 84 9.60 22.43 -12.19
N ASP A 85 9.19 22.31 -10.93
CA ASP A 85 8.88 23.46 -10.09
C ASP A 85 10.15 24.25 -9.73
N PHE A 86 11.29 23.56 -9.56
CA PHE A 86 12.60 24.18 -9.39
C PHE A 86 13.06 25.00 -10.59
N ASN A 87 12.85 24.52 -11.82
CA ASN A 87 13.20 25.29 -13.01
C ASN A 87 12.35 26.57 -13.17
N ARG A 88 11.26 26.72 -12.41
CA ARG A 88 10.36 27.88 -12.44
C ARG A 88 10.60 28.88 -11.30
N GLY A 89 11.45 28.57 -10.32
CA GLY A 89 11.74 29.46 -9.20
C GLY A 89 13.03 29.10 -8.46
N ILE A 90 13.72 30.12 -7.95
CA ILE A 90 14.96 29.97 -7.16
C ILE A 90 14.62 29.35 -5.79
N ALA A 91 14.39 28.05 -5.72
CA ALA A 91 14.45 27.35 -4.44
C ALA A 91 15.93 27.09 -4.09
N LEU A 92 16.28 27.13 -2.80
CA LEU A 92 17.65 26.86 -2.37
C LEU A 92 18.00 25.40 -2.70
N LYS A 93 19.15 25.17 -3.35
CA LYS A 93 19.67 23.82 -3.69
C LYS A 93 19.66 22.86 -2.49
N SER A 94 19.81 23.38 -1.27
CA SER A 94 19.75 22.61 -0.01
C SER A 94 18.36 22.04 0.31
N GLN A 95 17.27 22.73 -0.04
CA GLN A 95 15.92 22.20 0.12
C GLN A 95 15.66 21.04 -0.84
N LEU A 96 16.18 21.15 -2.07
CA LEU A 96 16.05 20.10 -3.07
C LEU A 96 16.81 18.83 -2.66
N LEU A 97 18.05 19.00 -2.17
CA LEU A 97 18.87 17.91 -1.61
C LEU A 97 18.15 17.18 -0.48
N GLY A 98 17.57 17.91 0.48
CA GLY A 98 16.84 17.28 1.59
C GLY A 98 15.60 16.49 1.15
N VAL A 99 14.92 16.92 0.08
CA VAL A 99 13.79 16.17 -0.50
C VAL A 99 14.28 14.93 -1.22
N THR A 100 15.34 15.01 -2.03
CA THR A 100 15.90 13.85 -2.73
C THR A 100 16.41 12.79 -1.77
N ASP A 101 17.06 13.19 -0.67
CA ASP A 101 17.59 12.26 0.33
C ASP A 101 16.46 11.47 1.00
N LYS A 102 15.39 12.15 1.44
CA LYS A 102 14.21 11.49 2.03
C LYS A 102 13.51 10.52 1.07
N LEU A 103 13.45 10.85 -0.22
CA LEU A 103 12.86 9.96 -1.23
C LEU A 103 13.73 8.73 -1.45
N GLN A 104 15.06 8.89 -1.44
CA GLN A 104 15.99 7.78 -1.54
C GLN A 104 15.88 6.86 -0.32
N GLU A 105 15.80 7.42 0.89
CA GLU A 105 15.56 6.66 2.12
C GLU A 105 14.26 5.85 2.05
N ASN A 106 13.18 6.45 1.53
CA ASN A 106 11.91 5.75 1.32
C ASN A 106 12.07 4.60 0.31
N LEU A 107 12.74 4.83 -0.82
CA LEU A 107 13.01 3.79 -1.83
C LEU A 107 13.81 2.63 -1.22
N ASP A 108 14.86 2.92 -0.47
CA ASP A 108 15.72 1.93 0.16
C ASP A 108 14.94 1.12 1.21
N PHE A 109 14.10 1.79 1.99
CA PHE A 109 13.18 1.14 2.93
C PHE A 109 12.28 0.14 2.21
N TYR A 110 11.57 0.55 1.15
CA TYR A 110 10.68 -0.34 0.41
C TYR A 110 11.42 -1.45 -0.33
N HIS A 111 12.60 -1.15 -0.90
CA HIS A 111 13.43 -2.14 -1.58
C HIS A 111 13.87 -3.25 -0.61
N SER A 112 14.26 -2.89 0.61
CA SER A 112 14.68 -3.87 1.63
C SER A 112 13.54 -4.79 2.07
N LYS A 113 12.30 -4.29 2.08
CA LYS A 113 11.11 -5.00 2.58
C LYS A 113 10.35 -5.76 1.50
N ILE A 114 10.43 -5.34 0.23
CA ILE A 114 9.55 -5.83 -0.83
C ILE A 114 10.36 -6.23 -2.06
N LYS A 115 10.78 -7.50 -2.10
CA LYS A 115 11.41 -8.10 -3.28
C LYS A 115 10.37 -8.74 -4.20
N GLN A 116 9.52 -9.58 -3.62
CA GLN A 116 8.36 -10.17 -4.26
C GLN A 116 7.19 -10.11 -3.29
N SER A 117 5.99 -9.99 -3.85
CA SER A 117 4.75 -9.87 -3.08
C SER A 117 3.79 -10.97 -3.49
N TYR A 118 3.12 -11.54 -2.50
CA TYR A 118 2.12 -12.58 -2.67
C TYR A 118 0.84 -12.16 -1.97
N ALA A 119 -0.29 -12.26 -2.67
CA ALA A 119 -1.61 -11.98 -2.11
C ALA A 119 -2.13 -13.22 -1.36
N LEU A 120 -2.53 -13.02 -0.11
CA LEU A 120 -3.07 -14.09 0.75
C LEU A 120 -4.59 -14.13 0.58
N ILE A 121 -5.04 -14.74 -0.52
CA ILE A 121 -6.46 -14.80 -0.91
C ILE A 121 -7.34 -15.36 0.22
N GLN A 122 -6.85 -16.38 0.93
CA GLN A 122 -7.59 -17.04 2.01
C GLN A 122 -7.68 -16.20 3.30
N ASN A 123 -6.84 -15.17 3.44
CA ASN A 123 -6.74 -14.34 4.64
C ASN A 123 -7.37 -12.96 4.43
N ILE A 124 -8.29 -12.83 3.47
CA ILE A 124 -9.10 -11.62 3.33
C ILE A 124 -9.81 -11.36 4.65
N THR A 125 -9.69 -10.14 5.15
CA THR A 125 -10.22 -9.79 6.46
C THR A 125 -10.66 -8.33 6.52
N THR A 126 -11.56 -8.06 7.45
CA THR A 126 -12.01 -6.71 7.76
C THR A 126 -11.18 -6.17 8.92
N ILE A 127 -10.58 -5.00 8.72
CA ILE A 127 -9.78 -4.28 9.72
C ILE A 127 -10.47 -2.99 10.12
N SER A 128 -10.23 -2.54 11.36
CA SER A 128 -10.48 -1.15 11.72
C SER A 128 -9.48 -0.23 11.00
N LYS A 129 -9.93 0.95 10.54
CA LYS A 129 -9.06 1.96 9.94
C LYS A 129 -7.98 2.46 10.92
N PHE A 130 -8.18 2.30 12.23
CA PHE A 130 -7.15 2.58 13.23
C PHE A 130 -5.96 1.62 13.19
N ARG A 131 -6.09 0.46 12.53
CA ARG A 131 -4.99 -0.49 12.32
C ARG A 131 -4.08 -0.10 11.15
N ILE A 132 -4.49 0.87 10.33
CA ILE A 132 -3.68 1.36 9.22
C ILE A 132 -2.59 2.24 9.83
N LYS A 133 -1.34 1.88 9.57
CA LYS A 133 -0.20 2.64 10.05
C LYS A 133 -0.13 3.98 9.31
N PRO A 134 0.26 5.06 10.02
CA PRO A 134 0.52 6.32 9.35
C PRO A 134 1.66 6.14 8.34
N PHE A 135 1.67 6.99 7.33
CA PHE A 135 2.76 7.10 6.38
C PHE A 135 4.08 7.42 7.10
N ILE A 136 5.19 6.95 6.57
CA ILE A 136 6.52 7.13 7.17
C ILE A 136 6.85 8.63 7.27
N ASN A 137 6.53 9.36 6.20
CA ASN A 137 6.69 10.80 6.09
C ASN A 137 5.75 11.36 5.01
N GLU A 138 5.80 12.69 4.81
CA GLU A 138 5.03 13.40 3.78
C GLU A 138 5.38 12.99 2.33
N TYR A 139 6.53 12.33 2.13
CA TYR A 139 7.03 11.86 0.84
C TYR A 139 6.83 10.35 0.66
N ASP A 140 6.06 9.70 1.54
CA ASP A 140 5.82 8.27 1.46
C ASP A 140 5.00 7.95 0.19
N PRO A 141 5.56 7.20 -0.78
CA PRO A 141 4.89 6.93 -2.04
C PRO A 141 3.58 6.16 -1.85
N LEU A 142 3.41 5.40 -0.75
CA LEU A 142 2.19 4.62 -0.49
C LEU A 142 0.91 5.45 -0.46
N PHE A 143 1.00 6.75 -0.16
CA PHE A 143 -0.17 7.63 -0.06
C PHE A 143 -1.07 7.58 -1.30
N HIS A 144 -0.50 7.30 -2.48
CA HIS A 144 -1.21 7.27 -3.75
C HIS A 144 -1.12 5.95 -4.53
N LEU A 145 -0.48 4.90 -3.98
CA LEU A 145 -0.29 3.68 -4.76
C LEU A 145 -1.58 2.88 -4.89
N LEU A 146 -1.97 2.69 -6.15
CA LEU A 146 -3.05 1.81 -6.56
C LEU A 146 -2.47 0.61 -7.29
N ALA A 147 -2.89 -0.59 -6.90
CA ALA A 147 -2.61 -1.81 -7.62
C ALA A 147 -3.17 -1.71 -9.06
N PRO A 148 -2.37 -1.99 -10.10
CA PRO A 148 -2.83 -1.90 -11.48
C PRO A 148 -4.01 -2.83 -11.77
N PRO A 149 -4.90 -2.48 -12.73
CA PRO A 149 -6.05 -3.32 -13.10
C PRO A 149 -5.68 -4.77 -13.44
N LEU A 150 -4.53 -4.98 -14.08
CA LEU A 150 -4.01 -6.32 -14.37
C LEU A 150 -3.88 -7.21 -13.12
N HIS A 151 -3.40 -6.65 -12.01
CA HIS A 151 -3.23 -7.40 -10.75
C HIS A 151 -4.55 -7.49 -9.99
N MET A 152 -5.37 -6.44 -10.03
CA MET A 152 -6.71 -6.46 -9.40
C MET A 152 -7.64 -7.49 -10.05
N ASN A 153 -7.64 -7.60 -11.37
CA ASN A 153 -8.43 -8.61 -12.09
C ASN A 153 -7.97 -10.03 -11.73
N LYS A 154 -6.66 -10.26 -11.64
CA LYS A 154 -6.12 -11.55 -11.16
C LYS A 154 -6.56 -11.88 -9.74
N ILE A 155 -6.52 -10.89 -8.84
CA ILE A 155 -7.04 -11.05 -7.48
C ILE A 155 -8.53 -11.39 -7.50
N ASP A 156 -9.32 -10.70 -8.34
CA ASP A 156 -10.76 -10.95 -8.46
C ASP A 156 -11.07 -12.36 -8.97
N ASP A 157 -10.32 -12.84 -9.96
CA ASP A 157 -10.48 -14.19 -10.50
C ASP A 157 -10.09 -15.26 -9.47
N GLU A 158 -9.00 -15.05 -8.72
CA GLU A 158 -8.60 -15.97 -7.65
C GLU A 158 -9.55 -15.95 -6.45
N ILE A 159 -10.13 -14.79 -6.11
CA ILE A 159 -11.16 -14.70 -5.06
C ILE A 159 -12.38 -15.52 -5.48
N LYS A 160 -12.84 -15.39 -6.73
CA LYS A 160 -13.95 -16.21 -7.24
C LYS A 160 -13.60 -17.70 -7.12
N LYS A 161 -12.50 -18.14 -7.71
CA LYS A 161 -12.06 -19.55 -7.65
C LYS A 161 -11.97 -20.10 -6.23
N TYR A 162 -11.57 -19.27 -5.25
CA TYR A 162 -11.36 -19.72 -3.89
C TYR A 162 -12.63 -19.74 -3.03
N PHE A 163 -13.57 -18.81 -3.27
CA PHE A 163 -14.76 -18.63 -2.43
C PHE A 163 -16.08 -19.00 -3.13
N THR A 164 -16.04 -19.35 -4.41
CA THR A 164 -17.19 -19.83 -5.19
C THR A 164 -16.94 -21.23 -5.75
N PHE A 165 -17.98 -21.79 -6.38
CA PHE A 165 -17.90 -23.03 -7.15
C PHE A 165 -17.20 -22.82 -8.49
#